data_AF-A0A8T3QZS7-F1
#
_entry.id   AF-A0A8T3QZS7-F1
#
_cell.length_a   1.000
_cell.length_b   1.000
_cell.length_c   1.000
_cell.angle_alpha   90.00
_cell.angle_beta   90.00
_cell.angle_gamma   90.00
#
_symmetry.space_group_name_H-M   'P 1'
#
loop_
_entity.id
_entity.type
_entity.pdbx_description
1 polymer ?
#
loop_
_entity_poly.entity_id
_entity_poly.type
_entity_poly.pdbx_seq_one_letter_code
_entity_poly.pdbx_strand_id
1 'polypeptide(L)'
;MTTRDQLRRAAGADRGATSRTEGARSLSADAAPTLPERLLAGRERKGVDLYRAERDTKIRARYLAALERGDYRELPGPVYTKGFLRNYALYLGLDPDDVLLQWRRERGGGREPQAVIAVPRPLVTPRPGPTFSPSLVVFVLMTIAVLAFGAYLGVQLLRFAKPPTIAVTNPPTAVVDVEDTVTDYVLRGTSAAGATVNVVTPGRDPYIVSADADGRWTAKVDLRRGRNQFDVSALDPDTGKRSEGTVALFITVPFLVIETPTLSVDQPSEGATFENGAIPIQGRATNATSVVVRASYTGSVEPPGQQAPPDAAPSDAPSAAPPSPPAPVTVPVGADGTFNTPLELTAGRWAITATASGPDSKSAALTRNVTVAYKGVTVAVSVKGGRAWLKVWVDGQVSDVTGGAGRVFSSGKVLTFSGRRDIEVRTGNASLTYFTINGVDLGRLSNLSNPGTWKFAPPAPPARTDRR
;
A
#
# COMPACT_ATOMS: atom_id res chain seq x y z
N MET A 1 38.98 41.67 -52.15
CA MET A 1 39.62 42.67 -53.05
C MET A 1 39.77 43.95 -52.23
N THR A 2 40.93 44.29 -51.66
CA THR A 2 42.10 44.97 -52.29
C THR A 2 41.62 46.22 -53.05
N THR A 3 42.10 47.45 -52.80
CA THR A 3 43.43 48.01 -53.15
C THR A 3 43.26 49.53 -52.92
N ARG A 4 44.10 50.23 -52.15
CA ARG A 4 45.29 50.99 -52.59
C ARG A 4 45.05 52.01 -53.72
N ASP A 5 45.54 53.22 -53.48
CA ASP A 5 45.98 54.25 -54.44
C ASP A 5 44.96 54.86 -55.42
N GLN A 6 44.63 56.13 -55.19
CA GLN A 6 44.59 57.10 -56.27
C GLN A 6 45.41 58.36 -55.97
N LEU A 7 46.30 58.62 -56.92
CA LEU A 7 47.27 59.68 -57.08
C LEU A 7 46.66 60.93 -57.72
N ARG A 8 47.30 62.09 -57.44
CA ARG A 8 47.63 63.21 -58.38
C ARG A 8 46.47 64.09 -58.88
N ARG A 9 46.60 65.40 -59.15
CA ARG A 9 47.71 66.41 -59.19
C ARG A 9 47.08 67.73 -59.70
N ALA A 10 47.52 68.89 -59.20
CA ALA A 10 47.69 70.20 -59.90
C ALA A 10 48.07 71.25 -58.82
N ALA A 11 49.22 71.96 -58.76
CA ALA A 11 50.17 72.59 -59.68
C ALA A 11 49.94 74.11 -59.90
N GLY A 12 50.96 74.92 -59.58
CA GLY A 12 51.14 76.35 -59.88
C GLY A 12 51.48 77.18 -58.63
N ALA A 13 52.71 77.62 -58.26
CA ALA A 13 53.89 78.21 -58.92
C ALA A 13 53.99 79.73 -58.73
N ASP A 14 54.99 80.22 -57.96
CA ASP A 14 55.91 81.37 -58.24
C ASP A 14 56.87 81.57 -57.02
N ARG A 15 58.18 81.28 -57.09
CA ARG A 15 59.37 82.08 -57.47
C ARG A 15 59.85 83.19 -56.51
N GLY A 16 61.15 83.10 -56.20
CA GLY A 16 62.04 84.11 -55.59
C GLY A 16 63.11 83.41 -54.73
N ALA A 17 64.29 82.98 -55.24
CA ALA A 17 65.50 83.77 -55.57
C ALA A 17 65.99 84.57 -54.34
N THR A 18 67.21 84.53 -53.81
CA THR A 18 68.60 84.18 -54.18
C THR A 18 69.37 83.99 -52.86
N SER A 19 70.36 83.11 -52.68
CA SER A 19 71.79 83.28 -52.99
C SER A 19 72.53 82.18 -52.17
N ARG A 20 73.12 81.18 -52.82
CA ARG A 20 74.57 81.05 -53.09
C ARG A 20 75.44 81.16 -51.83
N THR A 21 75.98 80.02 -51.38
CA THR A 21 77.43 79.81 -51.23
C THR A 21 77.67 78.29 -51.14
N GLU A 22 78.26 77.74 -52.21
CA GLU A 22 78.97 76.46 -52.18
C GLU A 22 80.25 76.64 -51.36
N GLY A 23 80.55 75.66 -50.52
CA GLY A 23 81.78 75.60 -49.75
C GLY A 23 82.12 74.14 -49.43
N ALA A 24 82.68 73.44 -50.41
CA ALA A 24 83.36 72.17 -50.20
C ALA A 24 84.66 72.39 -49.38
N ARG A 25 84.91 71.52 -48.39
CA ARG A 25 86.22 71.08 -47.83
C ARG A 25 85.91 70.16 -46.64
N SER A 26 86.04 68.84 -46.75
CA SER A 26 87.27 68.06 -46.57
C SER A 26 87.96 68.26 -45.20
N LEU A 27 87.79 67.26 -44.33
CA LEU A 27 88.73 66.77 -43.31
C LEU A 27 89.25 67.76 -42.25
N SER A 28 88.65 67.71 -41.06
CA SER A 28 89.33 68.04 -39.79
C SER A 28 89.29 66.82 -38.89
N ALA A 29 90.23 65.90 -39.10
CA ALA A 29 90.46 64.71 -38.26
C ALA A 29 91.23 65.05 -36.97
N ASP A 30 90.90 66.16 -36.30
CA ASP A 30 91.52 66.54 -35.02
C ASP A 30 90.58 67.37 -34.12
N ALA A 31 89.29 67.01 -34.12
CA ALA A 31 88.32 67.47 -33.12
C ALA A 31 87.88 66.27 -32.28
N ALA A 32 87.98 66.38 -30.95
CA ALA A 32 87.57 65.30 -30.05
C ALA A 32 86.10 64.92 -30.30
N PRO A 33 85.75 63.61 -30.35
CA PRO A 33 84.40 63.18 -30.68
C PRO A 33 83.39 63.72 -29.67
N THR A 34 82.26 64.23 -30.16
CA THR A 34 81.18 64.74 -29.30
C THR A 34 80.59 63.61 -28.47
N LEU A 35 79.94 63.93 -27.35
CA LEU A 35 79.39 62.89 -26.48
C LEU A 35 78.39 61.96 -27.19
N PRO A 36 77.44 62.46 -28.02
CA PRO A 36 76.53 61.59 -28.77
C PRO A 36 77.27 60.62 -29.70
N GLU A 37 78.31 61.10 -30.40
CA GLU A 37 79.15 60.29 -31.27
C GLU A 37 79.93 59.22 -30.49
N ARG A 38 80.45 59.56 -29.30
CA ARG A 38 81.13 58.60 -28.41
C ARG A 38 80.19 57.49 -27.94
N LEU A 39 78.95 57.83 -27.60
CA LEU A 39 77.94 56.85 -27.18
C LEU A 39 77.53 55.95 -28.34
N LEU A 40 77.27 56.53 -29.52
CA LEU A 40 76.94 55.78 -30.73
C LEU A 40 78.07 54.82 -31.10
N ALA A 41 79.31 55.32 -31.18
CA ALA A 41 80.48 54.50 -31.47
C ALA A 41 80.72 53.42 -30.39
N GLY A 42 80.42 53.73 -29.12
CA GLY A 42 80.44 52.75 -28.03
C GLY A 42 79.45 51.60 -28.25
N ARG A 43 78.22 51.90 -28.67
CA ARG A 43 77.20 50.90 -28.98
C ARG A 43 77.60 50.05 -30.19
N GLU A 44 78.09 50.69 -31.25
CA GLU A 44 78.53 50.01 -32.47
C GLU A 44 79.73 49.09 -32.21
N ARG A 45 80.72 49.52 -31.41
CA ARG A 45 81.85 48.65 -30.99
C ARG A 45 81.38 47.44 -30.18
N LYS A 46 80.31 47.60 -29.39
CA LYS A 46 79.71 46.50 -28.63
C LYS A 46 78.84 45.59 -29.51
N GLY A 47 78.53 45.97 -30.75
CA GLY A 47 77.78 45.16 -31.72
C GLY A 47 76.31 44.93 -31.32
N VAL A 48 75.69 45.88 -30.60
CA VAL A 48 74.31 45.75 -30.12
C VAL A 48 73.37 46.78 -30.75
N ASP A 49 72.12 46.37 -30.98
CA ASP A 49 71.05 47.29 -31.38
C ASP A 49 70.47 48.03 -30.15
N LEU A 50 69.68 49.07 -30.42
CA LEU A 50 69.06 49.88 -29.36
C LEU A 50 68.07 49.07 -28.51
N TYR A 51 67.40 48.06 -29.08
CA TYR A 51 66.45 47.21 -28.35
C TYR A 51 67.14 46.28 -27.36
N ARG A 52 68.32 45.76 -27.70
CA ARG A 52 69.16 44.97 -26.80
C ARG A 52 69.75 45.85 -25.71
N ALA A 53 70.23 47.03 -26.05
CA ALA A 53 70.67 48.01 -25.06
C ALA A 53 69.53 48.42 -24.10
N GLU A 54 68.29 48.55 -24.58
CA GLU A 54 67.11 48.80 -23.74
C GLU A 54 66.85 47.65 -22.75
N ARG A 55 66.91 46.39 -23.21
CA ARG A 55 66.70 45.23 -22.33
C ARG A 55 67.74 45.14 -21.22
N ASP A 56 68.99 45.48 -21.53
CA ASP A 56 70.11 45.32 -20.60
C ASP A 56 70.23 46.50 -19.62
N THR A 57 70.01 47.73 -20.10
CA THR A 57 70.10 48.94 -19.26
C THR A 57 68.79 49.31 -18.57
N LYS A 58 67.66 48.75 -19.03
CA LYS A 58 66.30 49.17 -18.65
C LYS A 58 65.95 50.61 -19.01
N ILE A 59 66.70 51.20 -19.96
CA ILE A 59 66.41 52.53 -20.51
C ILE A 59 65.74 52.36 -21.87
N ARG A 60 64.55 52.97 -22.06
CA ARG A 60 63.79 52.80 -23.31
C ARG A 60 64.64 53.15 -24.55
N ALA A 61 64.55 52.36 -25.62
CA ALA A 61 65.36 52.55 -26.83
C ALA A 61 65.24 53.96 -27.42
N ARG A 62 64.05 54.56 -27.33
CA ARG A 62 63.83 55.97 -27.75
C ARG A 62 64.73 56.97 -27.02
N TYR A 63 65.01 56.73 -25.73
CA TYR A 63 65.86 57.61 -24.92
C TYR A 63 67.35 57.36 -25.19
N LEU A 64 67.74 56.10 -25.44
CA LEU A 64 69.10 55.78 -25.88
C LEU A 64 69.38 56.41 -27.25
N ALA A 65 68.43 56.32 -28.18
CA ALA A 65 68.50 56.99 -29.48
C ALA A 65 68.56 58.52 -29.35
N ALA A 66 67.83 59.10 -28.39
CA ALA A 66 67.90 60.53 -28.10
C ALA A 66 69.28 60.94 -27.58
N LEU A 67 69.92 60.13 -26.71
CA LEU A 67 71.28 60.36 -26.24
C LEU A 67 72.32 60.27 -27.37
N GLU A 68 72.20 59.29 -28.26
CA GLU A 68 73.09 59.10 -29.42
C GLU A 68 72.91 60.20 -30.50
N ARG A 69 71.76 60.88 -30.52
CA ARG A 69 71.51 62.05 -31.38
C ARG A 69 71.79 63.39 -30.69
N GLY A 70 72.08 63.39 -29.39
CA GLY A 70 72.21 64.61 -28.58
C GLY A 70 70.91 65.36 -28.33
N ASP A 71 69.75 64.76 -28.61
CA ASP A 71 68.43 65.39 -28.41
C ASP A 71 67.92 65.19 -26.98
N TYR A 72 68.51 65.90 -26.03
CA TYR A 72 68.15 65.80 -24.62
C TYR A 72 66.74 66.34 -24.29
N ARG A 73 66.01 66.94 -25.26
CA ARG A 73 64.64 67.44 -25.04
C ARG A 73 63.62 66.32 -24.98
N GLU A 74 63.90 65.19 -25.62
CA GLU A 74 63.04 64.00 -25.56
C GLU A 74 63.13 63.26 -24.20
N LEU A 75 64.11 63.59 -23.36
CA LEU A 75 64.34 62.91 -22.09
C LEU A 75 63.41 63.43 -20.98
N PRO A 76 63.01 62.60 -19.99
CA PRO A 76 62.09 62.96 -18.89
C PRO A 76 62.60 64.02 -17.88
N GLY A 77 63.66 64.76 -18.21
CA GLY A 77 64.27 65.79 -17.36
C GLY A 77 65.77 65.52 -17.06
N PRO A 78 66.47 66.54 -16.52
CA PRO A 78 67.92 66.51 -16.34
C PRO A 78 68.41 65.48 -15.32
N VAL A 79 67.60 65.20 -14.27
CA VAL A 79 67.93 64.18 -13.25
C VAL A 79 67.99 62.79 -13.86
N TYR A 80 66.99 62.43 -14.68
CA TYR A 80 66.94 61.16 -15.40
C TYR A 80 68.02 61.07 -16.48
N THR A 81 68.31 62.19 -17.16
CA THR A 81 69.39 62.24 -18.17
C THR A 81 70.75 61.86 -17.58
N LYS A 82 71.09 62.38 -16.39
CA LYS A 82 72.33 62.04 -15.67
C LYS A 82 72.37 60.54 -15.34
N GLY A 83 71.26 59.98 -14.87
CA GLY A 83 71.15 58.55 -14.56
C GLY A 83 71.30 57.67 -15.81
N PHE A 84 70.65 58.05 -16.91
CA PHE A 84 70.72 57.33 -18.18
C PHE A 84 72.13 57.37 -18.78
N LEU A 85 72.79 58.53 -18.79
CA LEU A 85 74.18 58.65 -19.24
C LEU A 85 75.12 57.78 -18.41
N ARG A 86 74.98 57.76 -17.08
CA ARG A 86 75.83 56.94 -16.20
C ARG A 86 75.65 55.44 -16.49
N ASN A 87 74.40 54.98 -16.52
CA ASN A 87 74.08 53.57 -16.75
C ASN A 87 74.45 53.13 -18.18
N TYR A 88 74.23 53.99 -19.17
CA TYR A 88 74.59 53.67 -20.54
C TYR A 88 76.11 53.68 -20.76
N ALA A 89 76.86 54.59 -20.14
CA ALA A 89 78.31 54.57 -20.15
C ALA A 89 78.87 53.27 -19.56
N LEU A 90 78.38 52.85 -18.38
CA LEU A 90 78.74 51.57 -17.77
C LEU A 90 78.46 50.40 -18.72
N TYR A 91 77.29 50.39 -19.36
CA TYR A 91 76.93 49.36 -20.32
C TYR A 91 77.85 49.35 -21.53
N LEU A 92 78.25 50.51 -22.06
CA LEU A 92 79.13 50.61 -23.22
C LEU A 92 80.62 50.43 -22.90
N GLY A 93 80.98 50.22 -21.63
CA GLY A 93 82.37 50.13 -21.19
C GLY A 93 83.12 51.47 -21.25
N LEU A 94 82.39 52.59 -21.18
CA LEU A 94 82.94 53.94 -21.07
C LEU A 94 83.03 54.36 -19.60
N ASP A 95 83.98 55.22 -19.25
CA ASP A 95 84.05 55.81 -17.92
C ASP A 95 82.84 56.73 -17.69
N PRO A 96 81.95 56.42 -16.73
CA PRO A 96 80.74 57.20 -16.49
C PRO A 96 81.02 58.62 -16.01
N ASP A 97 82.10 58.84 -15.25
CA ASP A 97 82.40 60.16 -14.71
C ASP A 97 82.98 61.07 -15.81
N ASP A 98 83.74 60.52 -16.77
CA ASP A 98 84.18 61.22 -17.97
C ASP A 98 83.01 61.58 -18.90
N VAL A 99 82.10 60.64 -19.17
CA VAL A 99 80.86 60.87 -19.94
C VAL A 99 80.03 62.00 -19.32
N LEU A 100 79.85 62.01 -17.99
CA LEU A 100 79.11 63.05 -17.29
C LEU A 100 79.85 64.39 -17.25
N LEU A 101 81.18 64.38 -17.24
CA LEU A 101 82.00 65.58 -17.31
C LEU A 101 81.92 66.21 -18.71
N GLN A 102 82.02 65.40 -19.77
CA GLN A 102 81.85 65.88 -21.14
C GLN A 102 80.43 66.39 -21.38
N TRP A 103 79.41 65.67 -20.90
CA TRP A 103 78.01 66.13 -20.98
C TRP A 103 77.83 67.52 -20.37
N ARG A 104 78.42 67.77 -19.19
CA ARG A 104 78.38 69.09 -18.53
C ARG A 104 79.11 70.17 -19.31
N ARG A 105 80.24 69.84 -19.93
CA ARG A 105 81.01 70.77 -20.78
C ARG A 105 80.24 71.15 -22.04
N GLU A 106 79.65 70.18 -22.72
CA GLU A 106 78.93 70.39 -24.00
C GLU A 106 77.59 71.11 -23.83
N ARG A 107 76.91 70.94 -22.69
CA ARG A 107 75.59 71.58 -22.47
C ARG A 107 75.67 73.07 -22.10
N GLY A 108 76.86 73.61 -21.87
CA GLY A 108 77.07 74.95 -21.31
C GLY A 108 76.64 75.02 -19.85
N GLY A 109 77.50 75.53 -18.97
CA GLY A 109 77.29 75.59 -17.51
C GLY A 109 76.06 76.37 -17.06
N GLY A 110 74.89 75.75 -17.12
CA GLY A 110 73.64 76.22 -16.53
C GLY A 110 73.55 75.81 -15.06
N ARG A 111 73.74 76.79 -14.18
CA ARG A 111 73.44 76.85 -12.72
C ARG A 111 72.79 75.61 -12.10
N GLU A 112 73.46 75.04 -11.10
CA GLU A 112 72.81 74.22 -10.07
C GLU A 112 71.63 74.99 -9.46
N PRO A 113 70.47 74.35 -9.22
CA PRO A 113 69.43 74.94 -8.39
C PRO A 113 70.05 75.19 -7.01
N GLN A 114 70.09 76.47 -6.64
CA GLN A 114 70.53 76.95 -5.35
C GLN A 114 69.86 76.13 -4.25
N ALA A 115 70.67 75.51 -3.39
CA ALA A 115 70.18 74.95 -2.14
C ALA A 115 69.55 76.10 -1.34
N VAL A 116 68.21 76.19 -1.39
CA VAL A 116 67.47 76.98 -0.42
C VAL A 116 67.64 76.23 0.89
N ILE A 117 68.47 76.80 1.76
CA ILE A 117 68.55 76.46 3.18
C ILE A 117 67.17 76.78 3.77
N ALA A 118 66.26 75.83 3.70
CA ALA A 118 65.11 75.80 4.58
C ALA A 118 65.61 75.29 5.93
N VAL A 119 65.61 76.16 6.92
CA VAL A 119 65.82 75.86 8.33
C VAL A 119 65.09 74.54 8.67
N PRO A 120 65.76 73.53 9.27
CA PRO A 120 65.11 72.28 9.59
C PRO A 120 64.01 72.54 10.62
N ARG A 121 62.74 72.49 10.18
CA ARG A 121 61.64 72.20 11.10
C ARG A 121 61.73 70.72 11.44
N PRO A 122 61.60 70.33 12.71
CA PRO A 122 61.71 68.93 13.11
C PRO A 122 60.64 68.10 12.37
N LEU A 123 61.12 67.16 11.55
CA LEU A 123 60.33 66.03 11.06
C LEU A 123 60.16 65.06 12.24
N VAL A 124 59.27 65.40 13.16
CA VAL A 124 58.61 64.42 14.04
C VAL A 124 57.11 64.56 13.77
N THR A 125 56.67 64.08 12.61
CA THR A 125 55.29 63.60 12.51
C THR A 125 55.29 62.17 13.03
N PRO A 126 54.65 61.89 14.18
CA PRO A 126 54.38 60.50 14.52
C PRO A 126 53.54 59.92 13.39
N ARG A 127 53.89 58.74 12.88
CA ARG A 127 52.98 57.96 12.04
C ARG A 127 51.63 57.93 12.78
N PRO A 128 50.52 58.44 12.23
CA PRO A 128 49.24 58.23 12.86
C PRO A 128 49.01 56.71 12.85
N GLY A 129 48.97 56.11 14.04
CA GLY A 129 48.29 54.82 14.21
C GLY A 129 46.83 54.98 13.75
N PRO A 130 46.11 53.89 13.47
CA PRO A 130 44.74 53.97 12.99
C PRO A 130 43.91 54.86 13.93
N THR A 131 43.49 56.03 13.45
CA THR A 131 42.62 56.92 14.21
C THR A 131 41.22 56.31 14.19
N PHE A 132 40.73 55.96 15.37
CA PHE A 132 39.38 55.44 15.55
C PHE A 132 38.38 56.57 15.29
N SER A 133 38.04 56.80 14.03
CA SER A 133 37.00 57.76 13.66
C SER A 133 35.64 57.21 14.12
N PRO A 134 34.83 57.95 14.91
CA PRO A 134 33.49 57.50 15.30
C PRO A 134 32.62 57.10 14.10
N SER A 135 32.83 57.71 12.93
CA SER A 135 32.14 57.34 11.69
C SER A 135 32.48 55.95 11.17
N LEU A 136 33.73 55.49 11.35
CA LEU A 136 34.14 54.13 10.98
C LEU A 136 33.47 53.10 11.89
N VAL A 137 33.38 53.40 13.19
CA VAL A 137 32.69 52.55 14.18
C VAL A 137 31.22 52.41 13.84
N VAL A 138 30.54 53.52 13.57
CA VAL A 138 29.12 53.52 13.19
C VAL A 138 28.90 52.77 11.87
N PHE A 139 29.78 52.96 10.89
CA PHE A 139 29.70 52.25 9.61
C PHE A 139 29.88 50.73 9.77
N VAL A 140 30.88 50.29 10.54
CA VAL A 140 31.11 48.86 10.83
C VAL A 140 29.91 48.28 11.58
N LEU A 141 29.40 48.98 12.60
CA LEU A 141 28.25 48.53 13.38
C LEU A 141 26.98 48.44 12.54
N MET A 142 26.72 49.41 11.66
CA MET A 142 25.61 49.36 10.70
C MET A 142 25.76 48.21 9.71
N THR A 143 26.97 47.95 9.23
CA THR A 143 27.24 46.80 8.34
C THR A 143 26.96 45.48 9.06
N ILE A 144 27.41 45.34 10.31
CA ILE A 144 27.11 44.16 11.15
C ILE A 144 25.60 44.03 11.38
N ALA A 145 24.89 45.13 11.67
CA ALA A 145 23.45 45.12 11.87
C ALA A 145 22.69 44.69 10.61
N VAL A 146 23.07 45.21 9.43
CA VAL A 146 22.49 44.83 8.14
C VAL A 146 22.78 43.36 7.82
N LEU A 147 24.00 42.87 8.08
CA LEU A 147 24.34 41.46 7.88
C LEU A 147 23.58 40.54 8.84
N ALA A 148 23.46 40.92 10.12
CA ALA A 148 22.69 40.17 11.12
C ALA A 148 21.20 40.15 10.75
N PHE A 149 20.65 41.28 10.30
CA PHE A 149 19.27 41.35 9.81
C PHE A 149 19.06 40.52 8.54
N GLY A 150 19.99 40.60 7.58
CA GLY A 150 19.97 39.77 6.37
C GLY A 150 20.08 38.28 6.67
N ALA A 151 20.93 37.89 7.62
CA ALA A 151 21.05 36.51 8.08
C ALA A 151 19.79 36.03 8.80
N TYR A 152 19.21 36.88 9.67
CA TYR A 152 17.95 36.60 10.35
C TYR A 152 16.81 36.41 9.34
N LEU A 153 16.66 37.33 8.38
CA LEU A 153 15.68 37.22 7.29
C LEU A 153 15.93 35.97 6.44
N GLY A 154 17.18 35.65 6.13
CA GLY A 154 17.54 34.44 5.37
C GLY A 154 17.15 33.16 6.10
N VAL A 155 17.46 33.05 7.39
CA VAL A 155 17.06 31.90 8.23
C VAL A 155 15.54 31.82 8.35
N GLN A 156 14.88 32.96 8.55
CA GLN A 156 13.42 33.00 8.66
C GLN A 156 12.76 32.59 7.34
N LEU A 157 13.24 33.09 6.19
CA LEU A 157 12.75 32.70 4.87
C LEU A 157 12.98 31.21 4.58
N LEU A 158 14.14 30.66 4.96
CA LEU A 158 14.43 29.23 4.81
C LEU A 158 13.53 28.35 5.72
N ARG A 159 13.19 28.82 6.92
CA ARG A 159 12.20 28.14 7.79
C ARG A 159 10.81 28.15 7.16
N PHE A 160 10.40 29.26 6.52
CA PHE A 160 9.15 29.33 5.77
C PHE A 160 9.16 28.52 4.45
N ALA A 161 10.33 28.26 3.87
CA ALA A 161 10.45 27.63 2.55
C ALA A 161 10.40 26.10 2.58
N LYS A 162 10.73 25.45 3.70
CA LYS A 162 10.74 23.98 3.79
C LYS A 162 9.31 23.44 4.00
N PRO A 163 8.78 22.57 3.12
CA PRO A 163 7.47 21.96 3.32
C PRO A 163 7.50 20.99 4.52
N PRO A 164 6.39 20.80 5.23
CA PRO A 164 6.31 19.81 6.30
C PRO A 164 6.43 18.39 5.71
N THR A 165 7.24 17.56 6.34
CA THR A 165 7.38 16.14 5.98
C THR A 165 6.17 15.35 6.49
N ILE A 166 5.71 14.34 5.74
CA ILE A 166 4.68 13.40 6.18
C ILE A 166 5.14 11.97 5.86
N ALA A 167 5.01 11.07 6.82
CA ALA A 167 5.24 9.64 6.63
C ALA A 167 4.20 8.85 7.39
N VAL A 168 3.77 7.72 6.82
CA VAL A 168 2.89 6.74 7.47
C VAL A 168 3.74 5.53 7.83
N THR A 169 3.78 5.17 9.11
CA THR A 169 4.57 4.05 9.64
C THR A 169 3.71 2.82 9.93
N ASN A 170 2.40 3.01 10.12
CA ASN A 170 1.44 1.93 10.21
C ASN A 170 0.22 2.26 9.33
N PRO A 171 -0.10 1.43 8.33
CA PRO A 171 0.61 0.20 7.93
C PRO A 171 2.01 0.47 7.34
N PRO A 172 2.92 -0.53 7.34
CA PRO A 172 4.26 -0.40 6.77
C PRO A 172 4.26 -0.39 5.22
N THR A 173 3.18 -0.84 4.60
CA THR A 173 3.00 -0.91 3.14
C THR A 173 1.79 -0.07 2.71
N ALA A 174 1.82 0.39 1.46
CA ALA A 174 0.73 1.17 0.89
C ALA A 174 -0.55 0.35 0.65
N VAL A 175 -0.46 -0.98 0.59
CA VAL A 175 -1.61 -1.88 0.45
C VAL A 175 -1.56 -2.89 1.61
N VAL A 176 -2.69 -3.07 2.29
CA VAL A 176 -2.87 -4.03 3.38
C VAL A 176 -4.21 -4.72 3.25
N ASP A 177 -4.21 -6.03 3.40
CA ASP A 177 -5.43 -6.82 3.53
C ASP A 177 -5.62 -7.17 5.01
N VAL A 178 -6.83 -6.95 5.52
CA VAL A 178 -7.20 -7.23 6.93
C VAL A 178 -8.27 -8.31 6.99
N GLU A 179 -8.57 -8.82 8.18
CA GLU A 179 -9.64 -9.79 8.38
C GLU A 179 -11.02 -9.19 8.05
N ASP A 180 -11.99 -10.03 7.70
CA ASP A 180 -13.36 -9.66 7.30
C ASP A 180 -14.21 -9.08 8.45
N THR A 181 -13.77 -9.25 9.69
CA THR A 181 -14.40 -8.74 10.91
C THR A 181 -13.93 -7.33 11.29
N VAL A 182 -12.85 -6.82 10.68
CA VAL A 182 -12.26 -5.53 11.04
C VAL A 182 -13.09 -4.38 10.48
N THR A 183 -13.57 -3.50 11.36
CA THR A 183 -14.40 -2.33 11.01
C THR A 183 -13.67 -1.00 11.14
N ASP A 184 -12.50 -0.98 11.76
CA ASP A 184 -11.68 0.22 11.93
C ASP A 184 -10.19 -0.10 11.84
N TYR A 185 -9.37 0.92 11.60
CA TYR A 185 -7.92 0.79 11.52
C TYR A 185 -7.23 1.99 12.14
N VAL A 186 -6.11 1.75 12.83
CA VAL A 186 -5.32 2.81 13.46
C VAL A 186 -4.11 3.13 12.58
N LEU A 187 -4.22 4.23 11.83
CA LEU A 187 -3.10 4.78 11.07
C LEU A 187 -2.14 5.48 12.03
N ARG A 188 -0.83 5.27 11.82
CA ARG A 188 0.23 5.94 12.59
C ARG A 188 1.30 6.44 11.65
N GLY A 189 1.98 7.50 12.05
CA GLY A 189 3.09 8.01 11.28
C GLY A 189 3.85 9.12 11.98
N THR A 190 4.71 9.79 11.21
CA THR A 190 5.50 10.93 11.65
C THR A 190 5.28 12.13 10.74
N SER A 191 5.33 13.33 11.29
CA SER A 191 5.22 14.60 10.62
C SER A 191 6.06 15.67 11.34
N ALA A 192 6.07 16.91 10.86
CA ALA A 192 6.62 18.02 11.64
C ALA A 192 5.86 18.16 12.98
N ALA A 193 6.57 18.50 14.06
CA ALA A 193 5.97 18.67 15.38
C ALA A 193 4.85 19.74 15.34
N GLY A 194 3.67 19.42 15.89
CA GLY A 194 2.50 20.29 15.83
C GLY A 194 1.79 20.38 14.47
N ALA A 195 2.24 19.66 13.45
CA ALA A 195 1.57 19.62 12.15
C ALA A 195 0.15 19.04 12.26
N THR A 196 -0.79 19.67 11.54
CA THR A 196 -2.15 19.13 11.37
C THR A 196 -2.13 18.09 10.26
N VAL A 197 -2.46 16.84 10.57
CA VAL A 197 -2.53 15.74 9.61
C VAL A 197 -3.98 15.55 9.17
N ASN A 198 -4.19 15.64 7.86
CA ASN A 198 -5.48 15.41 7.22
C ASN A 198 -5.46 14.04 6.54
N VAL A 199 -6.36 13.16 6.96
CA VAL A 199 -6.60 11.86 6.32
C VAL A 199 -7.93 11.94 5.57
N VAL A 200 -7.87 11.96 4.24
CA VAL A 200 -9.03 12.10 3.37
C VAL A 200 -9.43 10.73 2.82
N THR A 201 -10.73 10.44 2.85
CA THR A 201 -11.32 9.27 2.21
C THR A 201 -12.39 9.73 1.23
N PRO A 202 -12.41 9.23 -0.03
CA PRO A 202 -13.43 9.61 -0.99
C PRO A 202 -14.86 9.41 -0.45
N GLY A 203 -15.66 10.48 -0.49
CA GLY A 203 -17.07 10.45 -0.08
C GLY A 203 -17.32 10.40 1.44
N ARG A 204 -16.33 10.76 2.28
CA ARG A 204 -16.48 10.92 3.73
C ARG A 204 -15.83 12.21 4.23
N ASP A 205 -16.23 12.62 5.43
CA ASP A 205 -15.55 13.69 6.14
C ASP A 205 -14.10 13.31 6.46
N PRO A 206 -13.15 14.26 6.36
CA PRO A 206 -11.75 13.99 6.63
C PRO A 206 -11.50 13.77 8.12
N TYR A 207 -10.60 12.85 8.45
CA TYR A 207 -10.08 12.70 9.82
C TYR A 207 -8.92 13.68 10.01
N ILE A 208 -9.09 14.63 10.93
CA ILE A 208 -8.09 15.66 11.22
C ILE A 208 -7.48 15.39 12.59
N VAL A 209 -6.16 15.18 12.63
CA VAL A 209 -5.41 14.96 13.87
C VAL A 209 -4.19 15.87 13.92
N SER A 210 -3.55 16.02 15.07
CA SER A 210 -2.31 16.80 15.21
C SER A 210 -1.14 15.90 15.58
N ALA A 211 0.04 16.18 15.05
CA ALA A 211 1.28 15.54 15.45
C ALA A 211 1.73 16.09 16.82
N ASP A 212 2.21 15.21 17.69
CA ASP A 212 2.73 15.56 19.00
C ASP A 212 4.08 16.31 18.95
N ALA A 213 4.67 16.59 20.11
CA ALA A 213 5.96 17.27 20.22
C ALA A 213 7.13 16.47 19.59
N ASP A 214 7.01 15.14 19.53
CA ASP A 214 7.97 14.25 18.86
C ASP A 214 7.66 14.07 17.37
N GLY A 215 6.61 14.73 16.86
CA GLY A 215 6.14 14.63 15.49
C GLY A 215 5.35 13.35 15.19
N ARG A 216 4.96 12.55 16.19
CA ARG A 216 4.14 11.35 15.97
C ARG A 216 2.67 11.72 15.89
N TRP A 217 1.95 11.05 15.01
CA TRP A 217 0.50 11.23 14.88
C TRP A 217 -0.20 9.87 14.82
N THR A 218 -1.47 9.85 15.23
CA THR A 218 -2.31 8.64 15.22
C THR A 218 -3.73 9.04 14.82
N ALA A 219 -4.31 8.32 13.87
CA ALA A 219 -5.68 8.52 13.41
C ALA A 219 -6.42 7.18 13.36
N LYS A 220 -7.57 7.09 14.03
CA LYS A 220 -8.47 5.95 13.93
C LYS A 220 -9.46 6.20 12.80
N VAL A 221 -9.46 5.35 11.79
CA VAL A 221 -10.29 5.47 10.58
C VAL A 221 -11.24 4.31 10.45
N ASP A 222 -12.45 4.54 9.94
CA ASP A 222 -13.46 3.50 9.79
C ASP A 222 -13.31 2.78 8.44
N LEU A 223 -13.26 1.46 8.46
CA LEU A 223 -13.22 0.62 7.27
C LEU A 223 -14.63 0.20 6.83
N ARG A 224 -14.81 0.05 5.52
CA ARG A 224 -15.93 -0.67 4.92
C ARG A 224 -15.42 -1.94 4.24
N ARG A 225 -16.31 -2.89 3.99
CA ARG A 225 -16.01 -4.04 3.13
C ARG A 225 -15.57 -3.56 1.74
N GLY A 226 -14.57 -4.23 1.18
CA GLY A 226 -13.88 -3.86 -0.04
C GLY A 226 -12.64 -3.00 0.21
N ARG A 227 -12.19 -2.31 -0.84
CA ARG A 227 -10.99 -1.46 -0.83
C ARG A 227 -11.30 -0.07 -0.27
N ASN A 228 -10.65 0.30 0.82
CA ASN A 228 -10.72 1.64 1.43
C ASN A 228 -9.47 2.42 1.04
N GLN A 229 -9.64 3.64 0.52
CA GLN A 229 -8.54 4.56 0.20
C GLN A 229 -8.41 5.65 1.28
N PHE A 230 -7.18 5.92 1.69
CA PHE A 230 -6.83 6.98 2.62
C PHE A 230 -5.70 7.82 2.04
N ASP A 231 -5.97 9.09 1.80
CA ASP A 231 -5.01 10.06 1.28
C ASP A 231 -4.54 10.94 2.44
N VAL A 232 -3.29 10.74 2.88
CA VAL A 232 -2.73 11.39 4.07
C VAL A 232 -1.84 12.57 3.68
N SER A 233 -2.11 13.75 4.22
CA SER A 233 -1.31 14.95 4.02
C SER A 233 -1.06 15.67 5.34
N ALA A 234 0.03 16.43 5.43
CA ALA A 234 0.31 17.29 6.58
C ALA A 234 0.14 18.76 6.20
N LEU A 235 -0.31 19.56 7.16
CA LEU A 235 -0.44 21.00 7.10
C LEU A 235 0.37 21.60 8.25
N ASP A 236 1.28 22.51 7.91
CA ASP A 236 2.04 23.26 8.90
C ASP A 236 1.13 24.31 9.58
N PRO A 237 1.08 24.35 10.93
CA PRO A 237 0.12 25.17 11.66
C PRO A 237 0.42 26.67 11.59
N ASP A 238 1.69 27.04 11.42
CA ASP A 238 2.14 28.44 11.43
C ASP A 238 2.07 29.05 10.03
N THR A 239 2.34 28.25 9.00
CA THR A 239 2.46 28.72 7.62
C THR A 239 1.26 28.34 6.74
N GLY A 240 0.43 27.39 7.16
CA GLY A 240 -0.68 26.86 6.36
C GLY A 240 -0.22 26.11 5.09
N LYS A 241 1.07 25.77 4.98
CA LYS A 241 1.60 25.03 3.83
C LYS A 241 1.33 23.54 3.96
N ARG A 242 1.01 22.90 2.84
CA ARG A 242 0.84 21.45 2.75
C ARG A 242 2.16 20.74 2.50
N SER A 243 2.23 19.47 2.90
CA SER A 243 3.32 18.57 2.56
C SER A 243 3.50 18.48 1.04
N GLU A 244 4.74 18.22 0.60
CA GLU A 244 5.12 18.16 -0.82
C GLU A 244 4.38 17.08 -1.62
N GLY A 245 3.88 16.05 -0.93
CA GLY A 245 3.02 15.03 -1.49
C GLY A 245 2.00 14.50 -0.50
N THR A 246 1.08 13.69 -1.02
CA THR A 246 0.09 12.94 -0.27
C THR A 246 0.49 11.48 -0.25
N VAL A 247 0.43 10.84 0.92
CA VAL A 247 0.65 9.39 1.05
C VAL A 247 -0.69 8.68 0.89
N ALA A 248 -0.87 7.98 -0.23
CA ALA A 248 -2.07 7.19 -0.50
C ALA A 248 -1.92 5.77 0.07
N LEU A 249 -2.90 5.33 0.85
CA LEU A 249 -2.97 3.98 1.42
C LEU A 249 -4.26 3.29 1.02
N PHE A 250 -4.18 1.97 0.86
CA PHE A 250 -5.29 1.11 0.52
C PHE A 250 -5.40 -0.01 1.54
N ILE A 251 -6.54 -0.07 2.23
CA ILE A 251 -6.85 -1.14 3.17
C ILE A 251 -8.04 -1.94 2.63
N THR A 252 -7.82 -3.21 2.29
CA THR A 252 -8.85 -4.10 1.77
C THR A 252 -9.43 -4.93 2.91
N VAL A 253 -10.72 -4.78 3.15
CA VAL A 253 -11.49 -5.71 3.98
C VAL A 253 -12.19 -6.67 3.02
N PRO A 254 -11.92 -7.99 3.05
CA PRO A 254 -12.54 -8.93 2.14
C PRO A 254 -14.07 -8.96 2.33
N PHE A 255 -14.79 -9.27 1.25
CA PHE A 255 -16.22 -9.57 1.37
C PHE A 255 -16.37 -10.98 1.98
N LEU A 256 -17.37 -11.15 2.83
CA LEU A 256 -17.71 -12.46 3.39
C LEU A 256 -17.99 -13.43 2.25
N VAL A 257 -17.17 -14.47 2.11
CA VAL A 257 -17.39 -15.53 1.11
C VAL A 257 -18.46 -16.44 1.68
N ILE A 258 -19.70 -16.24 1.24
CA ILE A 258 -20.81 -17.10 1.67
C ILE A 258 -20.76 -18.39 0.85
N GLU A 259 -20.09 -19.40 1.39
CA GLU A 259 -20.10 -20.74 0.80
C GLU A 259 -21.51 -21.33 0.86
N THR A 260 -21.99 -21.84 -0.27
CA THR A 260 -23.31 -22.48 -0.35
C THR A 260 -23.29 -23.83 0.37
N PRO A 261 -24.33 -24.17 1.15
CA PRO A 261 -24.47 -25.51 1.68
C PRO A 261 -24.44 -26.55 0.57
N THR A 262 -23.72 -27.65 0.78
CA THR A 262 -23.83 -28.82 -0.08
C THR A 262 -24.55 -29.94 0.67
N LEU A 263 -25.29 -30.78 -0.05
CA LEU A 263 -26.03 -31.89 0.54
C LEU A 263 -25.93 -33.12 -0.36
N SER A 264 -25.66 -34.26 0.26
CA SER A 264 -25.75 -35.59 -0.32
C SER A 264 -26.57 -36.48 0.61
N VAL A 265 -27.38 -37.36 0.03
CA VAL A 265 -28.17 -38.36 0.75
C VAL A 265 -27.71 -39.73 0.25
N ASP A 266 -27.00 -40.46 1.10
CA ASP A 266 -26.44 -41.78 0.86
C ASP A 266 -27.51 -42.87 1.01
N GLN A 267 -28.39 -42.71 2.01
CA GLN A 267 -29.60 -43.54 2.18
C GLN A 267 -30.81 -42.65 2.50
N PRO A 268 -32.00 -42.98 1.97
CA PRO A 268 -32.27 -44.04 1.03
C PRO A 268 -31.77 -43.70 -0.39
N SER A 269 -31.47 -44.72 -1.19
CA SER A 269 -31.26 -44.51 -2.63
C SER A 269 -32.58 -44.17 -3.32
N GLU A 270 -32.51 -43.50 -4.46
CA GLU A 270 -33.70 -43.20 -5.27
C GLU A 270 -34.43 -44.49 -5.67
N GLY A 271 -35.74 -44.53 -5.45
CA GLY A 271 -36.59 -45.69 -5.75
C GLY A 271 -36.45 -46.87 -4.79
N ALA A 272 -35.75 -46.71 -3.65
CA ALA A 272 -35.57 -47.80 -2.70
C ALA A 272 -36.90 -48.32 -2.14
N THR A 273 -37.00 -49.64 -1.97
CA THR A 273 -38.15 -50.29 -1.35
C THR A 273 -37.78 -50.76 0.05
N PHE A 274 -38.58 -50.34 1.04
CA PHE A 274 -38.46 -50.76 2.43
C PHE A 274 -39.67 -51.59 2.81
N GLU A 275 -39.45 -52.59 3.67
CA GLU A 275 -40.52 -53.33 4.34
C GLU A 275 -40.61 -52.82 5.77
N ASN A 276 -41.83 -52.65 6.31
CA ASN A 276 -42.14 -52.44 7.73
C ASN A 276 -40.98 -51.89 8.61
N GLY A 277 -40.96 -50.58 8.89
CA GLY A 277 -40.05 -49.96 9.88
C GLY A 277 -39.51 -48.59 9.47
N ALA A 278 -38.63 -48.04 10.31
CA ALA A 278 -37.97 -46.76 10.06
C ALA A 278 -37.01 -46.83 8.86
N ILE A 279 -37.13 -45.83 7.99
CA ILE A 279 -36.23 -45.64 6.86
C ILE A 279 -35.00 -44.87 7.35
N PRO A 280 -33.78 -45.41 7.18
CA PRO A 280 -32.56 -44.69 7.54
C PRO A 280 -32.35 -43.53 6.56
N ILE A 281 -32.26 -42.32 7.09
CA ILE A 281 -31.92 -41.11 6.33
C ILE A 281 -30.50 -40.72 6.69
N GLN A 282 -29.56 -40.99 5.80
CA GLN A 282 -28.13 -40.82 6.02
C GLN A 282 -27.50 -40.03 4.87
N GLY A 283 -26.52 -39.22 5.20
CA GLY A 283 -25.76 -38.50 4.19
C GLY A 283 -24.73 -37.55 4.77
N ARG A 284 -24.25 -36.66 3.91
CA ARG A 284 -23.32 -35.59 4.27
C ARG A 284 -23.83 -34.22 3.84
N ALA A 285 -23.58 -33.24 4.69
CA ALA A 285 -23.79 -31.83 4.39
C ALA A 285 -22.56 -31.01 4.80
N THR A 286 -22.14 -30.07 3.96
CA THR A 286 -21.10 -29.09 4.30
C THR A 286 -21.70 -27.70 4.36
N ASN A 287 -21.09 -26.79 5.13
CA ASN A 287 -21.56 -25.41 5.31
C ASN A 287 -23.02 -25.33 5.80
N ALA A 288 -23.46 -26.35 6.55
CA ALA A 288 -24.79 -26.47 7.12
C ALA A 288 -24.69 -26.85 8.60
N THR A 289 -25.57 -26.29 9.43
CA THR A 289 -25.63 -26.59 10.87
C THR A 289 -26.64 -27.69 11.19
N SER A 290 -27.67 -27.83 10.36
CA SER A 290 -28.72 -28.82 10.52
C SER A 290 -29.31 -29.25 9.18
N VAL A 291 -29.89 -30.45 9.17
CA VAL A 291 -30.70 -30.98 8.08
C VAL A 291 -32.12 -31.21 8.58
N VAL A 292 -33.10 -30.65 7.89
CA VAL A 292 -34.53 -30.89 8.13
C VAL A 292 -35.02 -31.92 7.13
N VAL A 293 -35.55 -33.03 7.63
CA VAL A 293 -36.13 -34.11 6.83
C VAL A 293 -37.65 -34.02 6.88
N ARG A 294 -38.28 -34.01 5.70
CA ARG A 294 -39.73 -34.04 5.51
C ARG A 294 -40.09 -35.21 4.62
N ALA A 295 -41.27 -35.78 4.81
CA ALA A 295 -41.83 -36.75 3.89
C ALA A 295 -43.21 -36.33 3.42
N SER A 296 -43.52 -36.58 2.16
CA SER A 296 -44.85 -36.41 1.58
C SER A 296 -45.33 -37.71 0.96
N TYR A 297 -46.59 -38.06 1.20
CA TYR A 297 -47.20 -39.24 0.62
C TYR A 297 -47.49 -38.99 -0.86
N THR A 298 -47.07 -39.92 -1.73
CA THR A 298 -47.18 -39.78 -3.19
C THR A 298 -48.09 -40.82 -3.84
N GLY A 299 -48.50 -41.87 -3.12
CA GLY A 299 -49.47 -42.85 -3.61
C GLY A 299 -49.48 -44.16 -2.82
N SER A 300 -50.47 -45.00 -3.08
CA SER A 300 -50.55 -46.36 -2.49
C SER A 300 -49.62 -47.33 -3.21
N VAL A 301 -49.26 -48.42 -2.52
CA VAL A 301 -48.62 -49.60 -3.12
C VAL A 301 -49.73 -50.61 -3.36
N GLU A 302 -50.17 -50.76 -4.61
CA GLU A 302 -51.11 -51.81 -5.00
C GLU A 302 -50.47 -53.19 -4.73
N PRO A 303 -51.14 -54.13 -4.03
CA PRO A 303 -50.62 -55.48 -3.87
C PRO A 303 -50.49 -56.17 -5.25
N PRO A 304 -49.38 -56.86 -5.55
CA PRO A 304 -49.29 -57.64 -6.78
C PRO A 304 -50.30 -58.80 -6.71
N GLY A 305 -51.36 -58.73 -7.53
CA GLY A 305 -52.33 -59.84 -7.69
C GLY A 305 -53.81 -59.47 -7.77
N GLN A 306 -54.21 -58.20 -7.65
CA GLN A 306 -55.60 -57.78 -7.87
C GLN A 306 -55.73 -56.97 -9.15
N GLN A 307 -55.54 -57.63 -10.31
CA GLN A 307 -56.28 -57.18 -11.49
C GLN A 307 -57.74 -57.48 -11.20
N ALA A 308 -58.54 -56.42 -11.04
CA ALA A 308 -59.99 -56.55 -10.97
C ALA A 308 -60.46 -57.37 -12.19
N PRO A 309 -61.37 -58.36 -12.02
CA PRO A 309 -62.02 -58.99 -13.15
C PRO A 309 -62.64 -57.90 -14.05
N PRO A 310 -62.58 -58.03 -15.39
CA PRO A 310 -63.06 -56.99 -16.30
C PRO A 310 -64.55 -56.62 -16.14
N ASP A 311 -65.32 -57.39 -15.37
CA ASP A 311 -66.78 -57.21 -15.16
C ASP A 311 -67.19 -56.96 -13.69
N ALA A 312 -66.27 -56.60 -12.79
CA ALA A 312 -66.68 -56.19 -11.44
C ALA A 312 -67.27 -54.77 -11.45
N ALA A 313 -68.57 -54.64 -11.13
CA ALA A 313 -69.23 -53.36 -10.89
C ALA A 313 -68.40 -52.49 -9.92
N PRO A 314 -68.36 -51.15 -10.11
CA PRO A 314 -67.54 -50.27 -9.28
C PRO A 314 -67.93 -50.45 -7.82
N SER A 315 -67.02 -51.03 -7.04
CA SER A 315 -67.18 -51.12 -5.60
C SER A 315 -66.99 -49.71 -5.05
N ASP A 316 -68.06 -49.10 -4.55
CA ASP A 316 -68.07 -47.87 -3.74
C ASP A 316 -67.39 -48.08 -2.37
N ALA A 317 -66.28 -48.82 -2.34
CA ALA A 317 -65.42 -48.87 -1.17
C ALA A 317 -64.71 -47.51 -1.06
N PRO A 318 -64.89 -46.75 0.04
CA PRO A 318 -64.22 -45.47 0.19
C PRO A 318 -62.71 -45.69 0.08
N SER A 319 -62.10 -45.08 -0.93
CA SER A 319 -60.64 -44.99 -1.07
C SER A 319 -60.10 -44.50 0.28
N ALA A 320 -59.30 -45.33 0.95
CA ALA A 320 -58.77 -45.00 2.27
C ALA A 320 -58.08 -43.64 2.19
N ALA A 321 -58.45 -42.71 3.08
CA ALA A 321 -57.88 -41.37 3.08
C ALA A 321 -56.34 -41.47 3.13
N PRO A 322 -55.62 -40.66 2.34
CA PRO A 322 -54.16 -40.71 2.32
C PRO A 322 -53.61 -40.46 3.73
N PRO A 323 -52.55 -41.18 4.14
CA PRO A 323 -51.99 -41.02 5.47
C PRO A 323 -51.47 -39.60 5.67
N SER A 324 -51.68 -39.06 6.87
CA SER A 324 -51.10 -37.77 7.25
C SER A 324 -49.57 -37.85 7.21
N PRO A 325 -48.88 -36.86 6.61
CA PRO A 325 -47.42 -36.80 6.64
C PRO A 325 -46.88 -36.75 8.08
N PRO A 326 -45.74 -37.39 8.37
CA PRO A 326 -45.10 -37.26 9.67
C PRO A 326 -44.61 -35.81 9.89
N ALA A 327 -44.42 -35.44 11.16
CA ALA A 327 -43.80 -34.17 11.51
C ALA A 327 -42.36 -34.10 10.97
N PRO A 328 -41.88 -32.92 10.55
CA PRO A 328 -40.49 -32.74 10.13
C PRO A 328 -39.50 -33.11 11.24
N VAL A 329 -38.40 -33.77 10.87
CA VAL A 329 -37.34 -34.17 11.80
C VAL A 329 -36.11 -33.29 11.54
N THR A 330 -35.62 -32.61 12.56
CA THR A 330 -34.40 -31.78 12.47
C THR A 330 -33.22 -32.53 13.09
N VAL A 331 -32.13 -32.64 12.33
CA VAL A 331 -30.92 -33.38 12.71
C VAL A 331 -29.71 -32.45 12.67
N PRO A 332 -28.88 -32.37 13.73
CA PRO A 332 -27.62 -31.62 13.67
C PRO A 332 -26.63 -32.30 12.73
N VAL A 333 -25.84 -31.50 12.01
CA VAL A 333 -24.73 -32.02 11.19
C VAL A 333 -23.49 -32.19 12.08
N GLY A 334 -22.88 -33.38 12.03
CA GLY A 334 -21.65 -33.69 12.77
C GLY A 334 -20.45 -32.87 12.31
N ALA A 335 -19.40 -32.82 13.12
CA ALA A 335 -18.15 -32.11 12.77
C ALA A 335 -17.45 -32.66 11.52
N ASP A 336 -17.72 -33.93 11.17
CA ASP A 336 -17.27 -34.60 9.95
C ASP A 336 -18.23 -34.40 8.75
N GLY A 337 -19.25 -33.57 8.92
CA GLY A 337 -20.28 -33.29 7.92
C GLY A 337 -21.37 -34.35 7.80
N THR A 338 -21.39 -35.39 8.65
CA THR A 338 -22.37 -36.49 8.54
C THR A 338 -23.68 -36.19 9.27
N PHE A 339 -24.79 -36.76 8.80
CA PHE A 339 -26.06 -36.80 9.51
C PHE A 339 -26.73 -38.18 9.34
N ASN A 340 -27.49 -38.59 10.36
CA ASN A 340 -28.23 -39.87 10.37
C ASN A 340 -29.49 -39.73 11.22
N THR A 341 -30.64 -40.10 10.69
CA THR A 341 -31.89 -40.21 11.48
C THR A 341 -32.82 -41.29 10.92
N PRO A 342 -33.49 -42.09 11.75
CA PRO A 342 -34.58 -42.94 11.31
C PRO A 342 -35.85 -42.11 11.03
N LEU A 343 -36.56 -42.42 9.94
CA LEU A 343 -37.86 -41.84 9.61
C LEU A 343 -38.92 -42.93 9.45
N GLU A 344 -39.86 -42.97 10.40
CA GLU A 344 -40.98 -43.91 10.38
C GLU A 344 -42.03 -43.47 9.36
N LEU A 345 -42.25 -44.29 8.32
CA LEU A 345 -43.25 -44.03 7.29
C LEU A 345 -44.25 -45.18 7.20
N THR A 346 -45.48 -44.83 6.83
CA THR A 346 -46.53 -45.83 6.60
C THR A 346 -46.31 -46.53 5.26
N ALA A 347 -47.01 -47.65 5.05
CA ALA A 347 -47.07 -48.26 3.73
C ALA A 347 -47.57 -47.26 2.68
N GLY A 348 -46.95 -47.28 1.50
CA GLY A 348 -47.16 -46.25 0.49
C GLY A 348 -45.89 -45.88 -0.26
N ARG A 349 -46.05 -45.09 -1.30
CA ARG A 349 -44.97 -44.37 -1.97
C ARG A 349 -44.80 -43.03 -1.29
N TRP A 350 -43.56 -42.65 -0.99
CA TRP A 350 -43.22 -41.42 -0.29
C TRP A 350 -42.10 -40.68 -1.01
N ALA A 351 -42.17 -39.36 -1.01
CA ALA A 351 -41.05 -38.50 -1.35
C ALA A 351 -40.46 -37.93 -0.06
N ILE A 352 -39.19 -38.22 0.19
CA ILE A 352 -38.45 -37.75 1.37
C ILE A 352 -37.53 -36.62 0.94
N THR A 353 -37.75 -35.42 1.44
CA THR A 353 -36.91 -34.25 1.16
C THR A 353 -36.05 -33.94 2.38
N ALA A 354 -34.73 -34.01 2.20
CA ALA A 354 -33.76 -33.50 3.17
C ALA A 354 -33.36 -32.08 2.74
N THR A 355 -33.35 -31.13 3.68
CA THR A 355 -32.96 -29.73 3.45
C THR A 355 -31.86 -29.35 4.44
N ALA A 356 -30.65 -29.14 3.94
CA ALA A 356 -29.52 -28.62 4.71
C ALA A 356 -29.58 -27.10 4.76
N SER A 357 -29.48 -26.51 5.96
CA SER A 357 -29.56 -25.06 6.17
C SER A 357 -28.25 -24.52 6.74
N GLY A 358 -27.72 -23.48 6.11
CA GLY A 358 -26.54 -22.74 6.56
C GLY A 358 -26.89 -21.50 7.39
N PRO A 359 -25.87 -20.79 7.92
CA PRO A 359 -26.05 -19.61 8.78
C PRO A 359 -26.85 -18.46 8.15
N ASP A 360 -26.78 -18.30 6.82
CA ASP A 360 -27.33 -17.13 6.10
C ASP A 360 -28.64 -17.44 5.34
N SER A 361 -29.47 -18.35 5.85
CA SER A 361 -30.75 -18.78 5.22
C SER A 361 -30.61 -19.42 3.82
N LYS A 362 -29.39 -19.63 3.32
CA LYS A 362 -29.13 -20.48 2.16
C LYS A 362 -29.37 -21.93 2.54
N SER A 363 -29.98 -22.67 1.62
CA SER A 363 -30.24 -24.10 1.82
C SER A 363 -30.01 -24.90 0.55
N ALA A 364 -29.69 -26.17 0.74
CA ALA A 364 -29.66 -27.17 -0.32
C ALA A 364 -30.68 -28.26 0.04
N ALA A 365 -31.47 -28.69 -0.94
CA ALA A 365 -32.46 -29.73 -0.74
C ALA A 365 -32.28 -30.88 -1.74
N LEU A 366 -32.48 -32.11 -1.27
CA LEU A 366 -32.48 -33.30 -2.10
C LEU A 366 -33.68 -34.17 -1.72
N THR A 367 -34.41 -34.62 -2.74
CA THR A 367 -35.57 -35.50 -2.57
C THR A 367 -35.21 -36.91 -3.01
N ARG A 368 -35.65 -37.91 -2.23
CA ARG A 368 -35.58 -39.33 -2.54
C ARG A 368 -36.96 -39.93 -2.55
N ASN A 369 -37.35 -40.55 -3.66
CA ASN A 369 -38.59 -41.32 -3.71
C ASN A 369 -38.36 -42.73 -3.18
N VAL A 370 -39.23 -43.21 -2.31
CA VAL A 370 -39.16 -44.55 -1.72
C VAL A 370 -40.53 -45.22 -1.73
N THR A 371 -40.51 -46.55 -1.71
CA THR A 371 -41.71 -47.36 -1.57
C THR A 371 -41.65 -48.12 -0.26
N VAL A 372 -42.66 -47.98 0.59
CA VAL A 372 -42.81 -48.75 1.82
C VAL A 372 -43.87 -49.81 1.57
N ALA A 373 -43.43 -51.06 1.47
CA ALA A 373 -44.30 -52.22 1.34
C ALA A 373 -44.77 -52.69 2.72
N TYR A 374 -46.08 -52.90 2.85
CA TYR A 374 -46.65 -53.53 4.04
C TYR A 374 -46.50 -55.05 3.92
N LYS A 375 -45.71 -55.66 4.80
CA LYS A 375 -45.57 -57.13 4.83
C LYS A 375 -46.57 -57.81 5.77
N GLY A 376 -47.59 -57.07 6.22
CA GLY A 376 -48.52 -57.51 7.25
C GLY A 376 -48.04 -57.18 8.66
N VAL A 377 -48.76 -57.70 9.64
CA VAL A 377 -48.52 -57.52 11.07
C VAL A 377 -48.18 -58.85 11.71
N THR A 378 -47.10 -58.87 12.49
CA THR A 378 -46.74 -59.99 13.36
C THR A 378 -46.76 -59.51 14.79
N VAL A 379 -47.59 -60.12 15.64
CA VAL A 379 -47.66 -59.83 17.07
C VAL A 379 -47.21 -61.05 17.85
N ALA A 380 -46.17 -60.89 18.66
CA ALA A 380 -45.83 -61.85 19.71
C ALA A 380 -46.45 -61.38 21.03
N VAL A 381 -47.15 -62.28 21.70
CA VAL A 381 -47.78 -62.07 23.01
C VAL A 381 -47.08 -62.97 24.02
N SER A 382 -46.52 -62.41 25.07
CA SER A 382 -45.90 -63.18 26.16
C SER A 382 -46.59 -62.92 27.50
N VAL A 383 -46.77 -63.99 28.28
CA VAL A 383 -47.33 -63.92 29.63
C VAL A 383 -46.20 -64.06 30.64
N LYS A 384 -46.09 -63.15 31.60
CA LYS A 384 -45.03 -63.16 32.63
C LYS A 384 -45.63 -63.00 34.02
N GLY A 385 -45.20 -63.82 34.98
CA GLY A 385 -45.54 -63.66 36.40
C GLY A 385 -46.93 -64.18 36.82
N GLY A 386 -47.56 -65.04 36.02
CA GLY A 386 -48.84 -65.66 36.39
C GLY A 386 -49.54 -66.38 35.24
N ARG A 387 -50.87 -66.24 35.16
CA ARG A 387 -51.69 -66.78 34.06
C ARG A 387 -52.55 -65.67 33.48
N ALA A 388 -52.71 -65.66 32.16
CA ALA A 388 -53.59 -64.72 31.46
C ALA A 388 -54.49 -65.48 30.47
N TRP A 389 -55.78 -65.15 30.46
CA TRP A 389 -56.71 -65.60 29.41
C TRP A 389 -56.48 -64.73 28.17
N LEU A 390 -56.32 -65.36 27.00
CA LEU A 390 -56.10 -64.68 25.73
C LEU A 390 -57.12 -65.15 24.69
N LYS A 391 -57.63 -64.22 23.90
CA LYS A 391 -58.41 -64.46 22.69
C LYS A 391 -57.90 -63.55 21.58
N VAL A 392 -57.55 -64.13 20.45
CA VAL A 392 -56.87 -63.42 19.36
C VAL A 392 -57.68 -63.53 18.08
N TRP A 393 -57.77 -62.41 17.37
CA TRP A 393 -58.28 -62.35 16.00
C TRP A 393 -57.14 -61.94 15.07
N VAL A 394 -56.99 -62.67 13.97
CA VAL A 394 -56.06 -62.37 12.88
C VAL A 394 -56.90 -62.02 11.66
N ASP A 395 -56.74 -60.80 11.15
CA ASP A 395 -57.51 -60.26 10.03
C ASP A 395 -59.03 -60.40 10.21
N GLY A 396 -59.49 -60.25 11.46
CA GLY A 396 -60.90 -60.36 11.85
C GLY A 396 -61.38 -61.79 12.15
N GLN A 397 -60.63 -62.83 11.77
CA GLN A 397 -60.95 -64.23 12.04
C GLN A 397 -60.35 -64.69 13.37
N VAL A 398 -61.07 -65.51 14.12
CA VAL A 398 -60.56 -66.03 15.41
C VAL A 398 -59.37 -66.95 15.16
N SER A 399 -58.29 -66.78 15.93
CA SER A 399 -57.12 -67.65 15.84
C SER A 399 -57.40 -69.04 16.40
N ASP A 400 -57.04 -70.07 15.64
CA ASP A 400 -57.13 -71.50 16.05
C ASP A 400 -56.31 -71.79 17.33
N VAL A 401 -55.25 -71.02 17.58
CA VAL A 401 -54.40 -71.17 18.77
C VAL A 401 -55.18 -70.83 20.05
N THR A 402 -56.05 -69.82 19.99
CA THR A 402 -56.85 -69.37 21.14
C THR A 402 -58.29 -69.88 21.13
N GLY A 403 -58.86 -70.18 19.96
CA GLY A 403 -60.24 -70.63 19.79
C GLY A 403 -61.32 -69.58 20.11
N GLY A 404 -62.57 -69.90 19.76
CA GLY A 404 -63.73 -69.00 19.92
C GLY A 404 -64.02 -68.55 21.36
N ALA A 405 -63.71 -69.40 22.34
CA ALA A 405 -63.88 -69.11 23.77
C ALA A 405 -62.63 -68.48 24.42
N GLY A 406 -61.54 -68.28 23.67
CA GLY A 406 -60.24 -67.95 24.23
C GLY A 406 -59.63 -69.06 25.10
N ARG A 407 -58.37 -68.90 25.49
CA ARG A 407 -57.61 -69.91 26.26
C ARG A 407 -56.72 -69.26 27.31
N VAL A 408 -56.55 -69.92 28.45
CA VAL A 408 -55.63 -69.47 29.51
C VAL A 408 -54.22 -69.97 29.22
N PHE A 409 -53.25 -69.07 29.28
CA PHE A 409 -51.83 -69.37 29.10
C PHE A 409 -51.04 -69.03 30.38
N SER A 410 -50.09 -69.89 30.72
CA SER A 410 -49.18 -69.74 31.86
C SER A 410 -47.95 -68.91 31.52
N SER A 411 -47.32 -68.37 32.56
CA SER A 411 -46.08 -67.61 32.49
C SER A 411 -45.00 -68.33 31.68
N GLY A 412 -44.25 -67.58 30.88
CA GLY A 412 -43.18 -68.10 30.04
C GLY A 412 -43.62 -68.57 28.66
N LYS A 413 -44.93 -68.63 28.37
CA LYS A 413 -45.43 -68.86 27.01
C LYS A 413 -45.35 -67.58 26.18
N VAL A 414 -44.80 -67.72 24.96
CA VAL A 414 -44.80 -66.71 23.89
C VAL A 414 -45.62 -67.27 22.73
N LEU A 415 -46.63 -66.53 22.30
CA LEU A 415 -47.49 -66.88 21.18
C LEU A 415 -47.26 -65.86 20.08
N THR A 416 -46.97 -66.32 18.86
CA THR A 416 -46.75 -65.42 17.71
C THR A 416 -47.90 -65.58 16.72
N PHE A 417 -48.44 -64.46 16.28
CA PHE A 417 -49.54 -64.37 15.33
C PHE A 417 -49.11 -63.50 14.17
N SER A 418 -49.43 -63.91 12.94
CA SER A 418 -49.13 -63.13 11.72
C SER A 418 -50.40 -62.97 10.89
N GLY A 419 -50.68 -61.74 10.48
CA GLY A 419 -51.85 -61.34 9.68
C GLY A 419 -51.47 -60.36 8.58
N ARG A 420 -52.35 -60.17 7.60
CA ARG A 420 -52.15 -59.30 6.44
C ARG A 420 -52.64 -57.86 6.67
N ARG A 421 -53.62 -57.63 7.55
CA ARG A 421 -54.26 -56.33 7.81
C ARG A 421 -54.06 -55.91 9.26
N ASP A 422 -54.58 -56.70 10.20
CA ASP A 422 -54.61 -56.36 11.62
C ASP A 422 -54.66 -57.61 12.51
N ILE A 423 -54.12 -57.48 13.72
CA ILE A 423 -54.26 -58.48 14.77
C ILE A 423 -54.91 -57.81 15.98
N GLU A 424 -55.96 -58.40 16.52
CA GLU A 424 -56.58 -57.95 17.76
C GLU A 424 -56.35 -58.98 18.85
N VAL A 425 -55.81 -58.57 19.99
CA VAL A 425 -55.57 -59.44 21.15
C VAL A 425 -56.40 -58.93 22.32
N ARG A 426 -57.33 -59.76 22.79
CA ARG A 426 -58.00 -59.58 24.06
C ARG A 426 -57.28 -60.37 25.13
N THR A 427 -56.86 -59.69 26.18
CA THR A 427 -56.27 -60.30 27.38
C THR A 427 -57.18 -60.10 28.58
N GLY A 428 -57.33 -61.14 29.40
CA GLY A 428 -58.05 -61.10 30.67
C GLY A 428 -57.23 -60.54 31.82
N ASN A 429 -55.90 -60.43 31.66
CA ASN A 429 -55.01 -59.84 32.65
C ASN A 429 -53.89 -59.06 31.95
N ALA A 430 -54.16 -57.78 31.67
CA ALA A 430 -53.28 -56.95 30.86
C ALA A 430 -51.93 -56.62 31.55
N SER A 431 -51.87 -56.58 32.89
CA SER A 431 -50.63 -56.30 33.62
C SER A 431 -49.57 -57.41 33.51
N LEU A 432 -49.99 -58.64 33.18
CA LEU A 432 -49.11 -59.79 32.98
C LEU A 432 -48.86 -60.10 31.50
N THR A 433 -49.43 -59.32 30.56
CA THR A 433 -49.36 -59.57 29.12
C THR A 433 -48.46 -58.53 28.43
N TYR A 434 -47.45 -59.03 27.73
CA TYR A 434 -46.45 -58.23 27.03
C TYR A 434 -46.54 -58.48 25.52
N PHE A 435 -46.26 -57.46 24.73
CA PHE A 435 -46.45 -57.46 23.30
C PHE A 435 -45.18 -57.06 22.56
N THR A 436 -44.91 -57.74 21.45
CA THR A 436 -43.90 -57.35 20.47
C THR A 436 -44.58 -57.27 19.11
N ILE A 437 -44.45 -56.17 18.39
CA ILE A 437 -45.06 -55.97 17.07
C ILE A 437 -43.97 -55.84 16.02
N ASN A 438 -44.00 -56.69 14.98
CA ASN A 438 -43.01 -56.70 13.91
C ASN A 438 -41.55 -56.66 14.41
N GLY A 439 -41.27 -57.32 15.54
CA GLY A 439 -39.95 -57.33 16.18
C GLY A 439 -39.67 -56.19 17.17
N VAL A 440 -40.52 -55.16 17.24
CA VAL A 440 -40.41 -54.05 18.20
C VAL A 440 -41.09 -54.43 19.52
N ASP A 441 -40.35 -54.46 20.63
CA ASP A 441 -40.91 -54.72 21.96
C ASP A 441 -41.71 -53.52 22.45
N LEU A 442 -43.01 -53.73 22.68
CA LEU A 442 -43.94 -52.72 23.22
C LEU A 442 -44.07 -52.83 24.74
N GLY A 443 -43.54 -53.90 25.34
CA GLY A 443 -43.77 -54.21 26.73
C GLY A 443 -45.26 -54.45 27.02
N ARG A 444 -45.74 -53.95 28.16
CA ARG A 444 -47.15 -54.05 28.57
C ARG A 444 -47.92 -52.81 28.15
N LEU A 445 -49.11 -53.00 27.58
CA LEU A 445 -49.97 -51.90 27.14
C LEU A 445 -50.90 -51.35 28.24
N SER A 446 -50.98 -52.04 29.39
CA SER A 446 -51.73 -51.58 30.57
C SER A 446 -51.07 -52.08 31.85
N ASN A 447 -51.06 -51.24 32.89
CA ASN A 447 -50.64 -51.62 34.24
C ASN A 447 -51.78 -52.25 35.06
N LEU A 448 -53.02 -52.19 34.58
CA LEU A 448 -54.19 -52.69 35.27
C LEU A 448 -54.43 -54.17 34.95
N SER A 449 -54.90 -54.94 35.95
CA SER A 449 -55.24 -56.36 35.78
C SER A 449 -56.59 -56.58 35.07
N ASN A 450 -57.25 -55.52 34.63
CA ASN A 450 -58.56 -55.63 33.99
C ASN A 450 -58.45 -56.17 32.55
N PRO A 451 -59.52 -56.81 32.03
CA PRO A 451 -59.54 -57.24 30.65
C PRO A 451 -59.47 -56.07 29.67
N GLY A 452 -58.77 -56.26 28.56
CA GLY A 452 -58.67 -55.26 27.50
C GLY A 452 -58.39 -55.89 26.15
N THR A 453 -58.91 -55.28 25.10
CA THR A 453 -58.65 -55.67 23.71
C THR A 453 -57.82 -54.59 23.03
N TRP A 454 -56.73 -55.01 22.41
CA TRP A 454 -55.78 -54.14 21.72
C TRP A 454 -55.70 -54.54 20.25
N LYS A 455 -55.84 -53.56 19.36
CA LYS A 455 -55.67 -53.71 17.93
C LYS A 455 -54.28 -53.28 17.52
N PHE A 456 -53.61 -54.14 16.77
CA PHE A 456 -52.31 -53.96 16.17
C PHE A 456 -52.49 -53.87 14.65
N ALA A 457 -52.38 -52.66 14.11
CA ALA A 457 -52.54 -52.39 12.69
C ALA A 457 -51.49 -51.34 12.25
N PRO A 458 -50.20 -51.72 12.13
CA PRO A 458 -49.16 -50.83 11.66
C PRO A 458 -49.58 -50.17 10.34
N PRO A 459 -49.28 -48.88 10.15
CA PRO A 459 -48.41 -48.02 10.98
C PRO A 459 -49.05 -47.48 12.26
N ALA A 460 -50.36 -47.66 12.46
CA ALA A 460 -51.05 -47.03 13.57
C ALA A 460 -50.54 -47.59 14.90
N PRO A 461 -50.35 -46.73 15.92
CA PRO A 461 -49.97 -47.21 17.24
C PRO A 461 -51.03 -48.18 17.79
N PRO A 462 -50.65 -49.14 18.63
CA PRO A 462 -51.60 -50.06 19.24
C PRO A 462 -52.73 -49.30 19.94
N ALA A 463 -53.96 -49.61 19.56
CA ALA A 463 -55.15 -48.91 20.05
C ALA A 463 -56.06 -49.85 20.83
N ARG A 464 -56.66 -49.35 21.91
CA ARG A 464 -57.67 -50.12 22.66
C ARG A 464 -58.98 -50.13 21.88
N THR A 465 -59.68 -51.26 21.89
CA THR A 465 -60.98 -51.45 21.21
C THR A 465 -62.00 -52.04 22.17
N ASP A 466 -63.29 -51.91 21.81
CA ASP A 466 -64.41 -52.43 22.61
C ASP A 466 -64.79 -53.88 22.27
N ARG A 467 -64.09 -54.53 21.33
CA ARG A 467 -64.37 -55.90 20.90
C ARG A 467 -64.21 -56.89 22.06
N ARG A 468 -65.16 -57.84 22.21
CA ARG A 468 -65.20 -58.80 23.32
C ARG A 468 -65.03 -60.26 22.91
#